data_AF-A0A960R0M3-F1
#
_entry.id   AF-A0A960R0M3-F1
#
_cell.length_a   1.000
_cell.length_b   1.000
_cell.length_c   1.000
_cell.angle_alpha   90.00
_cell.angle_beta   90.00
_cell.angle_gamma   90.00
#
_symmetry.space_group_name_H-M   'P 1'
#
loop_
_entity.id
_entity.type
_entity.pdbx_description
1 polymer ?
#
loop_
_entity_poly.entity_id
_entity_poly.type
_entity_poly.pdbx_seq_one_letter_code
_entity_poly.pdbx_strand_id
1 'polypeptide(L)'
;MAQSPKNFDDQAYNVAVISKHIEITKPIRDYIDEKIAKIEVLTNHIIDVHVRLDVQKLNHSVDIVVKFSHFRVNVKAITENMYSALDKAFERLYTKLRKWKSRIQDHHAKGVATTEMEINVLEHAQQEIEEINEEIVDANNRSLEKDFAPPKVIKK
;
A
#
# COMPACT_ATOMS: atom_id res chain seq x y z
N MET A 1 28.70 -16.95 -21.39
CA MET A 1 28.48 -16.12 -20.19
C MET A 1 27.07 -16.37 -19.68
N ALA A 2 26.91 -17.32 -18.77
CA ALA A 2 25.65 -17.52 -18.07
C ALA A 2 25.61 -16.50 -16.92
N GLN A 3 24.59 -15.65 -16.89
CA GLN A 3 24.38 -14.75 -15.76
C GLN A 3 23.99 -15.62 -14.56
N SER A 4 24.83 -15.62 -13.52
CA SER A 4 24.54 -16.25 -12.25
C SER A 4 23.21 -15.71 -11.67
N PRO A 5 22.36 -16.56 -11.07
CA PRO A 5 21.16 -16.07 -10.39
C PRO A 5 21.59 -15.11 -9.28
N LYS A 6 20.96 -13.93 -9.23
CA LYS A 6 21.14 -13.01 -8.11
C LYS A 6 20.73 -13.77 -6.84
N ASN A 7 21.69 -14.04 -5.96
CA ASN A 7 21.43 -14.60 -4.65
C ASN A 7 20.54 -13.63 -3.87
N PHE A 8 19.42 -14.15 -3.35
CA PHE A 8 18.36 -13.37 -2.69
C PHE A 8 18.68 -13.01 -1.22
N ASP A 9 19.87 -13.36 -0.73
CA ASP A 9 20.28 -13.20 0.68
C ASP A 9 20.94 -11.83 0.98
N ASP A 10 21.11 -10.97 -0.03
CA ASP A 10 21.79 -9.68 0.08
C ASP A 10 20.82 -8.48 -0.04
N GLN A 11 19.53 -8.70 0.25
CA GLN A 11 18.53 -7.62 0.33
C GLN A 11 18.55 -6.99 1.72
N ALA A 12 18.66 -5.66 1.78
CA ALA A 12 18.71 -4.88 3.03
C ALA A 12 17.38 -4.86 3.82
N TYR A 13 16.34 -5.55 3.35
CA TYR A 13 15.00 -5.58 3.94
C TYR A 13 14.32 -6.92 3.69
N ASN A 14 13.36 -7.25 4.54
CA ASN A 14 12.61 -8.51 4.47
C ASN A 14 11.31 -8.35 3.66
N VAL A 15 10.98 -9.36 2.83
CA VAL A 15 9.73 -9.41 2.07
C VAL A 15 8.93 -10.65 2.45
N ALA A 16 7.86 -10.44 3.21
CA ALA A 16 6.93 -11.48 3.63
C ALA A 16 5.66 -11.48 2.76
N VAL A 17 5.47 -12.53 1.98
CA VAL A 17 4.24 -12.75 1.18
C VAL A 17 3.39 -13.81 1.87
N ILE A 18 2.18 -13.44 2.27
CA ILE A 18 1.24 -14.29 3.01
C ILE A 18 -0.04 -14.42 2.19
N SER A 19 -0.54 -15.64 2.01
CA SER A 19 -1.86 -15.90 1.45
C SER A 19 -2.77 -16.57 2.45
N LYS A 20 -4.09 -16.35 2.32
CA LYS A 20 -5.10 -17.01 3.16
C LYS A 20 -5.88 -18.10 2.45
N HIS A 21 -6.46 -17.81 1.28
CA HIS A 21 -7.31 -18.76 0.54
C HIS A 21 -6.73 -19.16 -0.83
N ILE A 22 -5.46 -18.83 -1.09
CA ILE A 22 -4.78 -19.18 -2.33
C ILE A 22 -3.37 -19.69 -2.04
N GLU A 23 -2.83 -20.47 -2.97
CA GLU A 23 -1.42 -20.83 -2.96
C GLU A 23 -0.60 -19.73 -3.66
N ILE A 24 0.55 -19.37 -3.07
CA ILE A 24 1.51 -18.47 -3.72
C ILE A 24 2.33 -19.27 -4.71
N THR A 25 2.01 -19.12 -5.99
CA THR A 25 2.79 -19.71 -7.08
C THR A 25 4.02 -18.86 -7.40
N LYS A 26 5.03 -19.46 -8.02
CA LYS A 26 6.27 -18.74 -8.43
C LYS A 26 5.98 -17.49 -9.27
N PRO A 27 5.09 -17.50 -10.28
CA PRO A 27 4.78 -16.30 -11.06
C PRO A 27 4.20 -15.15 -10.23
N ILE A 28 3.39 -15.45 -9.20
CA ILE A 28 2.84 -14.42 -8.32
C ILE A 28 3.95 -13.77 -7.50
N ARG A 29 4.87 -14.58 -6.97
CA ARG A 29 6.02 -14.08 -6.21
C ARG A 29 6.93 -13.22 -7.08
N ASP A 30 7.34 -13.74 -8.24
CA ASP A 30 8.18 -13.00 -9.19
C ASP A 30 7.52 -11.63 -9.55
N TYR A 31 6.21 -11.63 -9.78
CA TYR A 31 5.46 -10.41 -10.08
C TYR A 31 5.43 -9.40 -8.92
N ILE A 32 5.25 -9.86 -7.68
CA ILE A 32 5.32 -9.02 -6.48
C ILE A 32 6.72 -8.41 -6.34
N ASP A 33 7.76 -9.22 -6.54
CA ASP A 33 9.15 -8.80 -6.41
C ASP A 33 9.50 -7.71 -7.45
N GLU A 34 9.05 -7.86 -8.70
CA GLU A 34 9.20 -6.84 -9.75
C GLU A 34 8.52 -5.50 -9.37
N LYS A 35 7.37 -5.56 -8.70
CA LYS A 35 6.63 -4.36 -8.28
C LYS A 35 7.28 -3.67 -7.09
N ILE A 36 7.81 -4.44 -6.14
CA ILE A 36 8.57 -3.94 -4.99
C ILE A 36 9.86 -3.29 -5.46
N ALA A 37 10.58 -3.89 -6.41
CA ALA A 37 11.84 -3.33 -6.94
C ALA A 37 11.67 -1.91 -7.51
N LYS A 38 10.52 -1.63 -8.12
CA LYS A 38 10.19 -0.27 -8.61
C LYS A 38 9.92 0.72 -7.46
N ILE A 39 9.49 0.26 -6.27
CA ILE A 39 9.27 1.10 -5.09
C ILE A 39 10.61 1.48 -4.46
N GLU A 40 11.56 0.54 -4.42
CA GLU A 40 12.90 0.78 -3.88
C GLU A 40 13.56 1.99 -4.55
N VAL A 41 13.38 2.15 -5.86
CA VAL A 41 13.93 3.29 -6.63
C VAL A 41 13.37 4.63 -6.15
N LEU A 42 12.16 4.67 -5.58
CA LEU A 42 11.54 5.90 -5.12
C LEU A 42 12.05 6.34 -3.74
N THR A 43 12.37 5.37 -2.87
CA THR A 43 12.69 5.58 -1.46
C THR A 43 13.76 4.61 -0.96
N ASN A 44 14.91 5.16 -0.60
CA ASN A 44 15.96 4.42 0.10
C ASN A 44 15.50 4.31 1.58
N HIS A 45 15.71 3.16 2.25
CA HIS A 45 15.32 2.84 3.64
C HIS A 45 13.98 2.09 3.85
N ILE A 46 13.67 1.11 3.00
CA ILE A 46 12.67 0.08 3.37
C ILE A 46 13.28 -0.82 4.45
N ILE A 47 12.50 -1.15 5.49
CA ILE A 47 12.88 -2.10 6.55
C ILE A 47 12.19 -3.45 6.34
N ASP A 48 10.89 -3.42 6.08
CA ASP A 48 10.09 -4.64 5.92
C ASP A 48 8.90 -4.37 5.00
N VAL A 49 8.57 -5.37 4.19
CA VAL A 49 7.41 -5.39 3.30
C VAL A 49 6.58 -6.64 3.59
N HIS A 50 5.34 -6.43 4.01
CA HIS A 50 4.34 -7.48 4.11
C HIS A 50 3.30 -7.33 3.00
N VAL A 51 3.11 -8.38 2.22
CA VAL A 51 2.07 -8.47 1.20
C VAL A 51 1.11 -9.58 1.60
N ARG A 52 -0.14 -9.22 1.88
CA ARG A 52 -1.22 -10.17 2.20
C ARG A 52 -2.19 -10.28 1.04
N LEU A 53 -2.34 -11.49 0.54
CA LEU A 53 -3.26 -11.83 -0.53
C LEU A 53 -4.43 -12.64 0.03
N ASP A 54 -5.65 -12.23 -0.30
CA ASP A 54 -6.87 -12.92 0.10
C ASP A 54 -7.84 -13.03 -1.08
N VAL A 55 -8.52 -14.16 -1.18
CA VAL A 55 -9.58 -14.38 -2.19
C VAL A 55 -10.83 -14.83 -1.48
N GLN A 56 -11.91 -14.08 -1.69
CA GLN A 56 -13.21 -14.36 -1.11
C GLN A 56 -14.28 -14.28 -2.20
N LYS A 57 -14.80 -15.45 -2.60
CA LYS A 57 -15.77 -15.57 -3.71
C LYS A 57 -15.20 -14.96 -4.99
N LEU A 58 -15.77 -13.86 -5.48
CA LEU A 58 -15.33 -13.13 -6.68
C LEU A 58 -14.37 -11.97 -6.36
N ASN A 59 -14.12 -11.69 -5.08
CA ASN A 59 -13.29 -10.57 -4.66
C ASN A 59 -11.87 -11.04 -4.34
N HIS A 60 -10.91 -10.45 -5.02
CA HIS A 60 -9.48 -10.57 -4.76
C HIS A 60 -9.00 -9.33 -4.01
N SER A 61 -8.55 -9.52 -2.77
CA SER A 61 -8.05 -8.47 -1.91
C SER A 61 -6.54 -8.58 -1.75
N VAL A 62 -5.87 -7.44 -1.86
CA VAL A 62 -4.45 -7.29 -1.58
C VAL A 62 -4.27 -6.20 -0.54
N ASP A 63 -3.55 -6.51 0.52
CA ASP A 63 -3.14 -5.58 1.58
C ASP A 63 -1.61 -5.54 1.62
N ILE A 64 -1.05 -4.35 1.44
CA ILE A 64 0.40 -4.13 1.45
C ILE A 64 0.73 -3.23 2.62
N VAL A 65 1.66 -3.67 3.44
CA VAL A 65 2.25 -2.91 4.53
C VAL A 65 3.74 -2.76 4.25
N VAL A 66 4.19 -1.52 4.13
CA VAL A 66 5.62 -1.21 4.04
C VAL A 66 6.03 -0.42 5.27
N LYS A 67 7.07 -0.91 5.95
CA LYS A 67 7.71 -0.24 7.08
C LYS A 67 8.99 0.42 6.59
N PHE A 68 9.09 1.71 6.84
CA PHE A 68 10.30 2.51 6.68
C PHE A 68 10.87 2.87 8.05
N SER A 69 12.07 3.44 8.09
CA SER A 69 12.74 3.80 9.35
C SER A 69 11.93 4.77 10.21
N HIS A 70 11.25 5.74 9.60
CA HIS A 70 10.57 6.83 10.32
C HIS A 70 9.05 6.81 10.18
N PHE A 71 8.49 5.94 9.33
CA PHE A 71 7.05 5.90 9.06
C PHE A 71 6.63 4.53 8.49
N ARG A 72 5.33 4.29 8.46
CA ARG A 72 4.73 3.07 7.88
C ARG A 72 3.63 3.47 6.91
N VAL A 73 3.53 2.75 5.80
CA VAL A 73 2.44 2.91 4.83
C VAL A 73 1.66 1.61 4.74
N ASN A 74 0.33 1.71 4.88
CA ASN A 74 -0.59 0.65 4.54
C ASN A 74 -1.47 1.07 3.36
N VAL A 75 -1.69 0.13 2.45
CA VAL A 75 -2.65 0.26 1.36
C VAL A 75 -3.39 -1.06 1.19
N LYS A 76 -4.65 -0.94 0.79
CA LYS A 76 -5.50 -2.07 0.44
C LYS A 76 -6.17 -1.81 -0.90
N ALA A 77 -6.32 -2.86 -1.71
CA ALA A 77 -7.13 -2.84 -2.92
C ALA A 77 -7.95 -4.13 -3.05
N ILE A 78 -9.16 -4.00 -3.56
CA ILE A 78 -10.07 -5.12 -3.83
C ILE A 78 -10.52 -5.01 -5.28
N THR A 79 -10.44 -6.11 -6.03
CA THR A 79 -10.91 -6.17 -7.42
C THR A 79 -11.40 -7.58 -7.76
N GLU A 80 -11.92 -7.77 -8.97
CA GLU A 80 -12.36 -9.07 -9.49
C GLU A 80 -11.21 -9.94 -10.02
N ASN A 81 -9.97 -9.43 -10.06
CA ASN A 81 -8.81 -10.16 -10.56
C ASN A 81 -7.57 -9.93 -9.67
N MET A 82 -6.86 -10.99 -9.31
CA MET A 82 -5.71 -10.89 -8.40
C MET A 82 -4.61 -9.94 -8.88
N TYR A 83 -4.22 -10.01 -10.16
CA TYR A 83 -3.16 -9.15 -10.70
C TYR A 83 -3.60 -7.69 -10.75
N SER A 84 -4.87 -7.44 -11.05
CA SER A 84 -5.44 -6.09 -10.99
C SER A 84 -5.50 -5.55 -9.55
N ALA A 85 -5.76 -6.39 -8.55
CA ALA A 85 -5.70 -5.99 -7.15
C ALA A 85 -4.28 -5.62 -6.71
N LEU A 86 -3.29 -6.42 -7.13
CA LEU A 86 -1.87 -6.12 -6.91
C LEU A 86 -1.50 -4.77 -7.53
N ASP A 87 -1.80 -4.58 -8.81
CA ASP A 87 -1.51 -3.34 -9.53
C ASP A 87 -2.11 -2.12 -8.84
N LYS A 88 -3.40 -2.17 -8.49
CA LYS A 88 -4.07 -1.05 -7.80
C LYS A 88 -3.49 -0.80 -6.41
N ALA A 89 -3.12 -1.85 -5.67
CA ALA A 89 -2.49 -1.68 -4.36
C ALA A 89 -1.12 -1.00 -4.51
N PHE A 90 -0.30 -1.45 -5.45
CA PHE A 90 1.00 -0.84 -5.74
C PHE A 90 0.86 0.61 -6.21
N GLU A 91 -0.06 0.92 -7.12
CA GLU A 91 -0.32 2.30 -7.58
C GLU A 91 -0.71 3.24 -6.42
N ARG A 92 -1.57 2.78 -5.51
CA ARG A 92 -1.93 3.52 -4.29
C ARG A 92 -0.70 3.77 -3.41
N LEU A 93 0.16 2.76 -3.26
CA LEU A 93 1.40 2.88 -2.50
C LEU A 93 2.35 3.92 -3.11
N TYR A 94 2.56 3.88 -4.43
CA TYR A 94 3.35 4.89 -5.15
C TYR A 94 2.83 6.31 -4.91
N THR A 95 1.52 6.49 -5.04
CA THR A 95 0.89 7.79 -4.87
C THR A 95 1.10 8.33 -3.46
N LYS A 96 0.92 7.48 -2.42
CA LYS A 96 1.19 7.85 -1.02
C LYS A 96 2.66 8.24 -0.82
N LEU A 97 3.60 7.44 -1.33
CA LEU A 97 5.04 7.73 -1.21
C LEU A 97 5.45 9.02 -1.92
N ARG A 98 4.92 9.27 -3.13
CA ARG A 98 5.20 10.50 -3.88
C ARG A 98 4.67 11.72 -3.15
N LYS A 99 3.44 11.66 -2.61
CA LYS A 99 2.87 12.74 -1.80
C LYS A 99 3.72 13.02 -0.57
N TRP A 100 4.13 11.98 0.17
CA TRP A 100 5.00 12.13 1.34
C TRP A 100 6.35 12.77 0.98
N LYS A 101 7.01 12.30 -0.08
CA LYS A 101 8.29 12.85 -0.55
C LYS A 101 8.16 14.33 -0.95
N SER A 102 7.09 14.70 -1.66
CA SER A 102 6.83 16.10 -2.05
C SER A 102 6.70 16.99 -0.83
N ARG A 103 5.92 16.57 0.19
CA ARG A 103 5.73 17.36 1.41
C ARG A 103 7.04 17.65 2.12
N ILE A 104 7.90 16.63 2.29
CA ILE A 104 9.22 16.83 2.92
C ILE A 104 10.08 17.82 2.12
N GLN A 105 10.10 17.71 0.80
CA GLN A 105 10.87 18.62 -0.06
C GLN A 105 10.32 20.05 -0.02
N ASP A 106 9.01 20.23 0.01
CA ASP A 106 8.36 21.54 0.10
C ASP A 106 8.67 22.26 1.43
N HIS A 107 8.83 21.52 2.53
CA HIS A 107 9.27 22.07 3.81
C HIS A 107 10.74 22.52 3.80
N HIS A 108 11.60 21.91 2.99
CA HIS A 108 12.98 22.36 2.79
C HIS A 108 13.11 23.58 1.86
N ALA A 109 12.11 23.85 1.01
CA ALA A 109 12.12 24.96 0.06
C ALA A 109 11.71 26.31 0.66
N LYS A 110 11.06 26.33 1.84
CA LYS A 110 10.83 27.55 2.61
C LYS A 110 11.97 27.77 3.58
N GLY A 111 12.99 28.51 3.17
CA GLY A 111 14.06 28.91 4.08
C GLY A 111 13.51 29.67 5.29
N VAL A 112 13.88 29.23 6.50
CA VAL A 112 14.54 30.01 7.58
C VAL A 112 14.40 29.28 8.93
N ALA A 113 15.52 29.30 9.66
CA ALA A 113 15.74 28.98 11.07
C ALA A 113 15.86 27.50 11.45
N THR A 114 17.11 27.11 11.64
CA THR A 114 17.57 26.06 12.56
C THR A 114 16.92 26.23 13.93
N THR A 115 15.75 25.65 14.12
CA THR A 115 15.31 25.16 15.41
C THR A 115 15.27 23.66 15.26
N GLU A 116 16.07 22.95 16.05
CA GLU A 116 15.89 21.51 16.28
C GLU A 116 14.43 21.28 16.69
N MET A 117 13.60 20.95 15.72
CA MET A 117 12.34 20.31 15.99
C MET A 117 12.69 18.84 16.10
N GLU A 118 12.64 18.30 17.32
CA GLU A 118 12.46 16.86 17.50
C GLU A 118 11.21 16.50 16.72
N ILE A 119 11.43 15.93 15.52
CA ILE A 119 10.36 15.69 14.57
C ILE A 119 9.61 14.48 15.10
N ASN A 120 8.63 14.72 15.98
CA ASN A 120 7.62 13.74 16.31
C ASN A 120 6.65 13.66 15.10
N VAL A 121 7.14 13.12 13.98
CA VAL A 121 6.38 12.85 12.74
C VAL A 121 5.23 11.87 13.01
N LEU A 122 5.19 11.25 14.19
CA LEU A 122 4.23 10.22 14.54
C LEU A 122 2.80 10.75 14.69
N GLU A 123 2.56 12.00 15.12
CA GLU A 123 1.20 12.38 15.54
C GLU A 123 0.36 13.04 14.43
N HIS A 124 0.92 13.98 13.66
CA HIS A 124 0.14 14.68 12.61
C HIS A 124 0.00 13.90 11.30
N ALA A 125 0.99 13.08 10.92
CA ALA A 125 0.87 12.24 9.73
C ALA A 125 -0.13 11.09 9.93
N GLN A 126 -0.31 10.62 11.18
CA GLN A 126 -1.33 9.62 11.50
C GLN A 126 -2.73 10.19 11.31
N GLN A 127 -3.02 11.41 11.77
CA GLN A 127 -4.33 12.03 11.61
C GLN A 127 -4.72 12.28 10.13
N GLU A 128 -3.79 12.75 9.29
CA GLU A 128 -4.07 12.98 7.86
C GLU A 128 -4.08 11.68 7.03
N ILE A 129 -3.32 10.65 7.40
CA ILE A 129 -3.39 9.33 6.74
C ILE A 129 -4.68 8.60 7.13
N GLU A 130 -5.13 8.74 8.38
CA GLU A 130 -6.43 8.25 8.85
C GLU A 130 -7.56 8.91 8.03
N GLU A 131 -7.53 10.25 7.88
CA GLU A 131 -8.51 11.02 7.11
C GLU A 131 -8.55 10.60 5.62
N ILE A 132 -7.38 10.37 4.99
CA ILE A 132 -7.31 9.86 3.61
C ILE A 132 -7.81 8.41 3.51
N ASN A 133 -7.58 7.58 4.54
CA ASN A 133 -8.08 6.20 4.56
C ASN A 133 -9.60 6.18 4.78
N GLU A 134 -10.14 7.05 5.63
CA GLU A 134 -11.58 7.21 5.87
C GLU A 134 -12.30 7.69 4.61
N GLU A 135 -11.77 8.69 3.89
CA GLU A 135 -12.35 9.17 2.63
C GLU A 135 -12.41 8.07 1.55
N ILE A 136 -11.36 7.24 1.45
CA ILE A 136 -11.30 6.12 0.49
C ILE A 136 -12.25 4.98 0.90
N VAL A 137 -12.41 4.72 2.20
CA VAL A 137 -13.32 3.70 2.73
C VAL A 137 -14.77 4.13 2.56
N ASP A 138 -15.10 5.40 2.82
CA ASP A 138 -16.44 5.96 2.60
C ASP A 138 -16.84 5.98 1.13
N ALA A 139 -15.90 6.28 0.22
CA ALA A 139 -16.15 6.20 -1.22
C ALA A 139 -16.48 4.77 -1.68
N ASN A 140 -15.83 3.75 -1.11
CA ASN A 140 -16.13 2.35 -1.40
C ASN A 140 -17.45 1.87 -0.77
N ASN A 141 -17.80 2.37 0.42
CA ASN A 141 -19.01 1.97 1.15
C ASN A 141 -20.28 2.63 0.57
N ARG A 142 -20.18 3.88 0.12
CA ARG A 142 -21.31 4.65 -0.46
C ARG A 142 -21.84 4.04 -1.78
N SER A 143 -21.02 3.28 -2.51
CA SER A 143 -21.46 2.50 -3.67
C SER A 143 -22.25 1.24 -3.31
N LEU A 144 -22.11 0.70 -2.09
CA LEU A 144 -22.78 -0.53 -1.66
C LEU A 144 -24.20 -0.27 -1.12
N GLU A 145 -24.49 0.90 -0.56
CA GLU A 145 -25.82 1.19 0.01
C GLU A 145 -26.91 1.42 -1.04
N LYS A 146 -26.57 1.82 -2.28
CA LYS A 146 -27.54 2.00 -3.36
C LYS A 146 -28.14 0.68 -3.85
N ASP A 147 -27.40 -0.42 -3.74
CA ASP A 147 -27.81 -1.73 -4.25
C ASP A 147 -28.52 -2.61 -3.19
N PHE A 148 -28.46 -2.24 -1.91
CA PHE A 148 -29.07 -2.99 -0.80
C PHE A 148 -30.22 -2.26 -0.09
N ALA A 149 -30.78 -1.19 -0.68
CA ALA A 149 -31.97 -0.55 -0.13
C ALA A 149 -33.14 -1.56 -0.10
N PRO A 150 -33.77 -1.83 1.07
CA PRO A 150 -34.86 -2.78 1.14
C PRO A 150 -36.03 -2.30 0.25
N PRO A 151 -36.59 -3.17 -0.61
CA PRO A 151 -37.67 -2.77 -1.50
C PRO A 151 -38.87 -2.28 -0.68
N LYS A 152 -39.38 -1.11 -1.07
CA LYS A 152 -40.47 -0.45 -0.35
C LYS A 152 -41.76 -1.26 -0.54
N VAL A 153 -42.22 -1.91 0.51
CA VAL A 153 -43.47 -2.70 0.50
C VAL A 153 -44.65 -1.73 0.44
N ILE A 154 -45.33 -1.66 -0.71
CA ILE A 154 -46.58 -0.91 -0.84
C ILE A 154 -47.68 -1.79 -0.22
N LYS A 155 -48.24 -1.38 0.92
CA LYS A 155 -49.43 -2.04 1.47
C LYS A 155 -50.64 -1.61 0.64
N LYS A 156 -51.43 -2.61 0.24
CA LYS A 156 -52.65 -2.50 -0.56
C LYS A 156 -53.83 -2.03 0.30
#